data_AF-A0A3E1AZG9-F1
#
_entry.id   AF-A0A3E1AZG9-F1
#
_cell.length_a   1.000
_cell.length_b   1.000
_cell.length_c   1.000
_cell.angle_alpha   90.00
_cell.angle_beta   90.00
_cell.angle_gamma   90.00
#
_symmetry.space_group_name_H-M   'P 1'
#
loop_
_entity.id
_entity.type
_entity.pdbx_description
1 polymer ?
#
loop_
_entity_poly.entity_id
_entity_poly.type
_entity_poly.pdbx_seq_one_letter_code
_entity_poly.pdbx_strand_id
1 'polypeptide(L)'
;MSPDFSAYATDDLLRMINDGEDHGEDFAYHALWGTVFKRWRKGIDLEPLIELLQSEKSGERERGAWYLDEADPPADSMADVIIKLANDPVGHCRWRFVAYVTNSKLYNDAIADRLAACLLDLDLYVRARTIFWAVVTDCKTFAHFSEAVLSGAGTKPYKFRNPETTAFWRESERKRAARGIEIAQRLRAGESVTNIRESMPEEDSYSFDQLDFSVRQ
;
A
#
# COMPACT_ATOMS: atom_id res chain seq x y z
N MET A 1 -2.53 -33.29 20.03
CA MET A 1 -1.97 -33.65 18.72
C MET A 1 -2.45 -32.57 17.77
N SER A 2 -1.57 -31.69 17.28
CA SER A 2 -2.01 -30.58 16.41
C SER A 2 -2.53 -31.15 15.09
N PRO A 3 -3.66 -30.66 14.55
CA PRO A 3 -4.17 -31.13 13.27
C PRO A 3 -3.14 -30.90 12.17
N ASP A 4 -2.92 -31.91 11.32
CA ASP A 4 -2.10 -31.75 10.13
C ASP A 4 -2.93 -31.08 9.03
N PHE A 5 -2.77 -29.76 8.92
CA PHE A 5 -3.46 -28.95 7.91
C PHE A 5 -2.83 -29.06 6.51
N SER A 6 -1.68 -29.71 6.37
CA SER A 6 -0.99 -29.82 5.07
C SER A 6 -1.74 -30.68 4.06
N ALA A 7 -2.63 -31.56 4.54
CA ALA A 7 -3.45 -32.45 3.72
C ALA A 7 -4.66 -31.76 3.06
N TYR A 8 -5.06 -30.57 3.54
CA TYR A 8 -6.22 -29.84 3.00
C TYR A 8 -5.80 -28.90 1.87
N ALA A 9 -6.67 -28.75 0.86
CA ALA A 9 -6.52 -27.68 -0.12
C ALA A 9 -6.70 -26.32 0.55
N THR A 10 -6.10 -25.27 -0.03
CA THR A 10 -6.19 -23.91 0.52
C THR A 10 -7.63 -23.43 0.57
N ASP A 11 -8.43 -23.70 -0.46
CA ASP A 11 -9.86 -23.36 -0.51
C ASP A 11 -10.68 -24.09 0.56
N ASP A 12 -10.37 -25.35 0.84
CA ASP A 12 -11.08 -26.11 1.87
C ASP A 12 -10.81 -25.51 3.24
N LEU A 13 -9.56 -25.14 3.55
CA LEU A 13 -9.21 -24.48 4.80
C LEU A 13 -9.93 -23.13 4.93
N LEU A 14 -9.93 -22.33 3.86
CA LEU A 14 -10.64 -21.04 3.88
C LEU A 14 -12.15 -21.22 4.02
N ARG A 15 -12.75 -22.23 3.38
CA ARG A 15 -14.17 -22.56 3.56
C ARG A 15 -14.46 -22.95 5.00
N MET A 16 -13.66 -23.85 5.59
CA MET A 16 -13.82 -24.30 6.98
C MET A 16 -13.68 -23.14 7.98
N ILE A 17 -12.81 -22.17 7.71
CA ILE A 17 -12.69 -20.97 8.54
C ILE A 17 -13.98 -20.12 8.53
N ASN A 18 -14.75 -20.18 7.44
CA ASN A 18 -15.88 -19.28 7.19
C ASN A 18 -17.26 -19.98 7.16
N ASP A 19 -17.34 -21.29 7.41
CA ASP A 19 -18.59 -22.05 7.34
C ASP A 19 -19.48 -21.91 8.58
N GLY A 20 -18.93 -21.35 9.67
CA GLY A 20 -19.65 -21.12 10.93
C GLY A 20 -19.75 -22.35 11.83
N GLU A 21 -19.10 -23.45 11.47
CA GLU A 21 -18.97 -24.64 12.31
C GLU A 21 -17.84 -24.48 13.33
N ASP A 22 -17.98 -25.11 14.50
CA ASP A 22 -16.93 -25.14 15.52
C ASP A 22 -15.90 -26.23 15.19
N HIS A 23 -14.79 -25.81 14.57
CA HIS A 23 -13.65 -26.67 14.26
C HIS A 23 -12.60 -26.71 15.38
N GLY A 24 -12.92 -26.16 16.56
CA GLY A 24 -12.06 -26.07 17.74
C GLY A 24 -11.41 -24.71 17.93
N GLU A 25 -11.02 -24.45 19.18
CA GLU A 25 -10.27 -23.25 19.57
C GLU A 25 -8.99 -23.13 18.74
N ASP A 26 -8.68 -21.91 18.29
CA ASP A 26 -7.52 -21.57 17.46
C ASP A 26 -7.42 -22.25 16.08
N PHE A 27 -8.46 -22.97 15.62
CA PHE A 27 -8.45 -23.62 14.31
C PHE A 27 -8.07 -22.65 13.19
N ALA A 28 -8.74 -21.49 13.13
CA ALA A 28 -8.50 -20.49 12.09
C ALA A 28 -7.07 -19.93 12.14
N TYR A 29 -6.55 -19.71 13.35
CA TYR A 29 -5.17 -19.26 13.53
C TYR A 29 -4.17 -20.29 13.00
N HIS A 30 -4.33 -21.56 13.39
CA HIS A 30 -3.44 -22.62 12.95
C HIS A 30 -3.57 -22.94 11.46
N ALA A 31 -4.77 -22.88 10.88
CA ALA A 31 -4.98 -23.05 9.46
C ALA A 31 -4.30 -21.91 8.65
N LEU A 32 -4.54 -20.66 9.04
CA LEU A 32 -3.99 -19.48 8.35
C LEU A 32 -2.46 -19.38 8.50
N TRP A 33 -1.94 -19.21 9.71
CA TRP A 33 -0.50 -19.01 9.94
C TRP A 33 0.30 -20.31 9.84
N GLY A 34 -0.29 -21.44 10.21
CA GLY A 34 0.37 -22.72 10.15
C GLY A 34 0.54 -23.24 8.71
N THR A 35 -0.39 -22.90 7.80
CA THR A 35 -0.45 -23.50 6.45
C THR A 35 -0.68 -22.48 5.34
N VAL A 36 -1.83 -21.79 5.31
CA VAL A 36 -2.25 -20.97 4.16
C VAL A 36 -1.22 -19.87 3.85
N PHE A 37 -0.83 -19.07 4.83
CA PHE A 37 0.16 -18.01 4.62
C PHE A 37 1.54 -18.55 4.25
N LYS A 38 1.91 -19.75 4.73
CA LYS A 38 3.18 -20.38 4.33
C LYS A 38 3.17 -20.85 2.88
N ARG A 39 2.01 -21.27 2.36
CA ARG A 39 1.84 -21.60 0.93
C ARG A 39 1.92 -20.35 0.08
N TRP A 40 1.16 -19.31 0.43
CA TRP A 40 1.16 -18.04 -0.29
C TRP A 40 2.53 -17.35 -0.31
N ARG A 41 3.28 -17.37 0.80
CA ARG A 41 4.67 -16.86 0.84
C ARG A 41 5.60 -17.56 -0.17
N LYS A 42 5.31 -18.82 -0.50
CA LYS A 42 6.05 -19.60 -1.51
C LYS A 42 5.46 -19.47 -2.92
N GLY A 43 4.42 -18.67 -3.10
CA GLY A 43 3.69 -18.53 -4.36
C GLY A 43 2.80 -19.74 -4.71
N ILE A 44 2.45 -20.57 -3.74
CA ILE A 44 1.63 -21.77 -3.92
C ILE A 44 0.16 -21.41 -3.63
N ASP A 45 -0.77 -21.89 -4.45
CA ASP A 45 -2.22 -21.70 -4.30
C ASP A 45 -2.63 -20.23 -4.10
N LEU A 46 -2.09 -19.29 -4.88
CA LEU A 46 -2.37 -17.86 -4.72
C LEU A 46 -3.78 -17.44 -5.16
N GLU A 47 -4.46 -18.25 -5.98
CA GLU A 47 -5.78 -17.93 -6.54
C GLU A 47 -6.78 -17.41 -5.49
N PRO A 48 -6.93 -18.03 -4.31
CA PRO A 48 -7.94 -17.59 -3.35
C PRO A 48 -7.59 -16.22 -2.72
N LEU A 49 -6.30 -15.89 -2.60
CA LEU A 49 -5.87 -14.56 -2.20
C LEU A 49 -6.17 -13.55 -3.31
N ILE A 50 -5.91 -13.91 -4.57
CA ILE A 50 -6.18 -13.06 -5.73
C ILE A 50 -7.68 -12.77 -5.85
N GLU A 51 -8.53 -13.79 -5.69
CA GLU A 51 -9.99 -13.65 -5.71
C GLU A 51 -10.47 -12.69 -4.61
N LEU A 52 -9.95 -12.80 -3.39
CA LEU A 52 -10.27 -11.86 -2.31
C LEU A 52 -9.89 -10.42 -2.69
N LEU A 53 -8.67 -10.21 -3.20
CA LEU A 53 -8.17 -8.89 -3.59
C LEU A 53 -8.92 -8.26 -4.78
N GLN A 54 -9.53 -9.09 -5.63
CA GLN A 54 -10.30 -8.66 -6.79
C GLN A 54 -11.82 -8.66 -6.58
N SER A 55 -12.29 -9.10 -5.41
CA SER A 55 -13.72 -9.19 -5.11
C SER A 55 -14.43 -7.85 -5.30
N GLU A 56 -15.67 -7.89 -5.77
CA GLU A 56 -16.52 -6.70 -5.85
C GLU A 56 -16.88 -6.16 -4.45
N LYS A 57 -16.85 -7.01 -3.42
CA LYS A 57 -17.19 -6.62 -2.04
C LYS A 57 -15.98 -6.03 -1.34
N SER A 58 -16.12 -4.81 -0.84
CA SER A 58 -15.05 -4.10 -0.12
C SER A 58 -14.52 -4.88 1.09
N GLY A 59 -15.39 -5.55 1.84
CA GLY A 59 -14.97 -6.34 3.01
C GLY A 59 -14.12 -7.57 2.67
N GLU A 60 -14.34 -8.18 1.50
CA GLU A 60 -13.50 -9.28 1.01
C GLU A 60 -12.14 -8.76 0.52
N ARG A 61 -12.12 -7.61 -0.18
CA ARG A 61 -10.86 -6.95 -0.57
C ARG A 61 -10.04 -6.50 0.63
N GLU A 62 -10.68 -5.93 1.64
CA GLU A 62 -10.02 -5.51 2.88
C GLU A 62 -9.40 -6.70 3.62
N ARG A 63 -10.13 -7.84 3.68
CA ARG A 63 -9.60 -9.09 4.21
C ARG A 63 -8.43 -9.62 3.40
N GLY A 64 -8.53 -9.62 2.07
CA GLY A 64 -7.43 -9.98 1.18
C GLY A 64 -6.20 -9.09 1.40
N ALA A 65 -6.40 -7.78 1.56
CA ALA A 65 -5.33 -6.82 1.81
C ALA A 65 -4.66 -7.04 3.18
N TRP A 66 -5.42 -7.49 4.18
CA TRP A 66 -4.88 -7.93 5.46
C TRP A 66 -4.06 -9.23 5.32
N TYR A 67 -4.59 -10.24 4.62
CA TYR A 67 -3.86 -11.49 4.34
C TYR A 67 -2.57 -11.27 3.54
N LEU A 68 -2.58 -10.31 2.62
CA LEU A 68 -1.41 -9.96 1.83
C LEU A 68 -0.23 -9.55 2.71
N ASP A 69 -0.48 -8.81 3.80
CA ASP A 69 0.55 -8.36 4.74
C ASP A 69 1.20 -9.53 5.48
N GLU A 70 0.38 -10.48 5.92
CA GLU A 70 0.84 -11.65 6.67
C GLU A 70 1.58 -12.65 5.77
N ALA A 71 1.10 -12.83 4.55
CA ALA A 71 1.61 -13.83 3.63
C ALA A 71 2.89 -13.39 2.92
N ASP A 72 3.01 -12.10 2.55
CA ASP A 72 4.09 -11.55 1.72
C ASP A 72 4.43 -12.44 0.50
N PRO A 73 3.45 -12.70 -0.39
CA PRO A 73 3.64 -13.54 -1.56
C PRO A 73 4.65 -12.95 -2.56
N PRO A 74 5.28 -13.75 -3.44
CA PRO A 74 6.25 -13.27 -4.43
C PRO A 74 5.70 -12.21 -5.39
N ALA A 75 6.49 -11.17 -5.65
CA ALA A 75 6.12 -10.00 -6.47
C ALA A 75 5.64 -10.37 -7.88
N ASP A 76 6.37 -11.26 -8.55
CA ASP A 76 6.13 -11.64 -9.95
C ASP A 76 4.74 -12.26 -10.17
N SER A 77 4.21 -12.92 -9.14
CA SER A 77 2.89 -13.57 -9.20
C SER A 77 1.74 -12.63 -8.83
N MET A 78 2.03 -11.45 -8.27
CA MET A 78 1.03 -10.57 -7.66
C MET A 78 0.95 -9.19 -8.32
N ALA A 79 1.91 -8.80 -9.16
CA ALA A 79 2.04 -7.46 -9.70
C ALA A 79 0.73 -6.88 -10.29
N ASP A 80 0.04 -7.63 -11.14
CA ASP A 80 -1.20 -7.21 -11.80
C ASP A 80 -2.39 -7.04 -10.85
N VAL A 81 -2.37 -7.75 -9.72
CA VAL A 81 -3.43 -7.68 -8.70
C VAL A 81 -3.14 -6.51 -7.78
N ILE A 82 -1.88 -6.37 -7.36
CA ILE A 82 -1.41 -5.31 -6.46
C ILE A 82 -1.62 -3.94 -7.07
N ILE A 83 -1.32 -3.75 -8.36
CA ILE A 83 -1.48 -2.44 -9.02
C ILE A 83 -2.94 -1.95 -9.02
N LYS A 84 -3.93 -2.85 -8.95
CA LYS A 84 -5.35 -2.50 -8.87
C LYS A 84 -5.70 -1.90 -7.50
N LEU A 85 -5.06 -2.37 -6.43
CA LEU A 85 -5.30 -1.88 -5.06
C LEU A 85 -4.98 -0.40 -4.90
N ALA A 86 -4.06 0.15 -5.69
CA ALA A 86 -3.72 1.58 -5.67
C ALA A 86 -4.90 2.51 -5.97
N ASN A 87 -5.93 2.03 -6.66
CA ASN A 87 -7.14 2.80 -6.99
C ASN A 87 -8.38 2.33 -6.23
N ASP A 88 -8.23 1.43 -5.24
CA ASP A 88 -9.35 0.93 -4.47
C ASP A 88 -10.05 2.07 -3.72
N PRO A 89 -11.40 2.12 -3.66
CA PRO A 89 -12.09 3.08 -2.81
C PRO A 89 -11.73 2.98 -1.31
N VAL A 90 -11.34 1.79 -0.83
CA VAL A 90 -10.96 1.55 0.56
C VAL A 90 -9.51 2.01 0.80
N GLY A 91 -9.33 2.93 1.75
CA GLY A 91 -8.01 3.47 2.10
C GLY A 91 -6.99 2.41 2.53
N HIS A 92 -7.42 1.41 3.31
CA HIS A 92 -6.56 0.30 3.73
C HIS A 92 -6.00 -0.50 2.54
N CYS A 93 -6.78 -0.76 1.49
CA CYS A 93 -6.29 -1.42 0.28
C CYS A 93 -5.21 -0.59 -0.44
N ARG A 94 -5.42 0.72 -0.59
CA ARG A 94 -4.41 1.62 -1.17
C ARG A 94 -3.15 1.72 -0.31
N TRP A 95 -3.31 1.71 1.01
CA TRP A 95 -2.17 1.68 1.92
C TRP A 95 -1.39 0.36 1.80
N ARG A 96 -2.10 -0.77 1.66
CA ARG A 96 -1.49 -2.09 1.44
C ARG A 96 -0.77 -2.22 0.11
N PHE A 97 -1.25 -1.58 -0.94
CA PHE A 97 -0.49 -1.43 -2.18
C PHE A 97 0.89 -0.85 -1.92
N VAL A 98 0.97 0.30 -1.23
CA VAL A 98 2.25 0.96 -0.94
C VAL A 98 3.13 0.07 -0.05
N ALA A 99 2.55 -0.53 1.01
CA ALA A 99 3.29 -1.41 1.90
C ALA A 99 3.89 -2.63 1.19
N TYR A 100 3.13 -3.28 0.32
CA TYR A 100 3.59 -4.41 -0.46
C TYR A 100 4.71 -4.02 -1.43
N VAL A 101 4.56 -2.88 -2.13
CA VAL A 101 5.59 -2.34 -3.02
C VAL A 101 6.89 -2.03 -2.25
N THR A 102 6.80 -1.51 -1.02
CA THR A 102 7.97 -1.32 -0.14
C THR A 102 8.68 -2.65 0.15
N ASN A 103 7.94 -3.67 0.57
CA ASN A 103 8.53 -4.93 1.04
C ASN A 103 9.10 -5.78 -0.11
N SER A 104 8.32 -5.90 -1.19
CA SER A 104 8.65 -6.72 -2.35
C SER A 104 9.66 -6.07 -3.31
N LYS A 105 9.88 -4.75 -3.17
CA LYS A 105 10.66 -3.91 -4.11
C LYS A 105 10.11 -3.94 -5.54
N LEU A 106 8.83 -4.29 -5.71
CA LEU A 106 8.15 -4.27 -6.99
C LEU A 106 8.11 -2.83 -7.52
N TYR A 107 8.78 -2.55 -8.64
CA TYR A 107 8.80 -1.22 -9.21
C TYR A 107 8.94 -1.25 -10.74
N ASN A 108 8.14 -0.43 -11.42
CA ASN A 108 8.16 -0.12 -12.85
C ASN A 108 7.38 1.18 -13.09
N ASP A 109 7.29 1.64 -14.34
CA ASP A 109 6.61 2.90 -14.70
C ASP A 109 5.14 2.91 -14.26
N ALA A 110 4.44 1.78 -14.39
CA ALA A 110 3.04 1.67 -13.98
C ALA A 110 2.88 1.80 -12.45
N ILE A 111 3.80 1.23 -11.67
CA ILE A 111 3.84 1.38 -10.21
C ILE A 111 4.22 2.81 -9.82
N ALA A 112 5.14 3.46 -10.55
CA ALA A 112 5.52 4.85 -10.30
C ALA A 112 4.31 5.79 -10.41
N ASP A 113 3.49 5.64 -11.45
CA ASP A 113 2.25 6.40 -11.63
C ASP A 113 1.24 6.19 -10.49
N ARG A 114 1.13 4.95 -10.00
CA ARG A 114 0.21 4.61 -8.90
C ARG A 114 0.71 5.14 -7.56
N LEU A 115 2.01 5.04 -7.28
CA LEU A 115 2.61 5.66 -6.11
C LEU A 115 2.46 7.19 -6.16
N ALA A 116 2.54 7.81 -7.34
CA ALA A 116 2.32 9.25 -7.47
C ALA A 116 0.88 9.63 -7.09
N ALA A 117 -0.10 8.80 -7.46
CA ALA A 117 -1.48 8.97 -7.01
C ALA A 117 -1.64 8.77 -5.49
N CYS A 118 -0.97 7.78 -4.90
CA CYS A 118 -0.95 7.55 -3.46
C CYS A 118 -0.24 8.67 -2.68
N LEU A 119 0.73 9.35 -3.28
CA LEU A 119 1.34 10.54 -2.70
C LEU A 119 0.30 11.67 -2.58
N LEU A 120 -0.54 11.82 -3.60
CA LEU A 120 -1.64 12.80 -3.63
C LEU A 120 -2.89 12.36 -2.86
N ASP A 121 -2.86 11.21 -2.19
CA ASP A 121 -4.03 10.69 -1.49
C ASP A 121 -4.51 11.64 -0.39
N LEU A 122 -5.83 11.65 -0.21
CA LEU A 122 -6.49 12.38 0.87
C LEU A 122 -6.49 11.57 2.17
N ASP A 123 -6.37 10.26 2.07
CA ASP A 123 -6.09 9.39 3.20
C ASP A 123 -4.63 9.60 3.65
N LEU A 124 -4.48 10.19 4.83
CA LEU A 124 -3.17 10.56 5.37
C LEU A 124 -2.30 9.34 5.69
N TYR A 125 -2.88 8.16 5.95
CA TYR A 125 -2.11 6.93 6.11
C TYR A 125 -1.42 6.54 4.80
N VAL A 126 -2.18 6.57 3.69
CA VAL A 126 -1.67 6.25 2.35
C VAL A 126 -0.57 7.23 1.95
N ARG A 127 -0.82 8.54 2.15
CA ARG A 127 0.18 9.58 1.86
C ARG A 127 1.46 9.39 2.69
N ALA A 128 1.34 9.26 4.01
CA ALA A 128 2.50 9.12 4.89
C ALA A 128 3.31 7.86 4.55
N ARG A 129 2.63 6.75 4.25
CA ARG A 129 3.29 5.50 3.82
C ARG A 129 4.01 5.68 2.48
N THR A 130 3.45 6.46 1.57
CA THR A 130 4.08 6.74 0.26
C THR A 130 5.32 7.62 0.42
N ILE A 131 5.27 8.63 1.31
CA ILE A 131 6.45 9.42 1.66
C ILE A 131 7.52 8.52 2.27
N PHE A 132 7.15 7.64 3.21
CA PHE A 132 8.08 6.68 3.80
C PHE A 132 8.70 5.74 2.76
N TRP A 133 7.90 5.19 1.84
CA TRP A 133 8.42 4.40 0.71
C TRP A 133 9.48 5.18 -0.09
N ALA A 134 9.20 6.44 -0.39
CA ALA A 134 10.14 7.30 -1.13
C ALA A 134 11.42 7.58 -0.32
N VAL A 135 11.37 7.58 1.01
CA VAL A 135 12.54 7.68 1.88
C VAL A 135 13.42 6.43 1.81
N VAL A 136 12.82 5.24 1.84
CA VAL A 136 13.58 3.98 1.99
C VAL A 136 13.99 3.30 0.68
N THR A 137 13.39 3.70 -0.45
CA THR A 137 13.74 3.13 -1.76
C THR A 137 15.15 3.52 -2.22
N ASP A 138 15.70 2.82 -3.22
CA ASP A 138 17.04 3.14 -3.74
C ASP A 138 17.06 4.47 -4.50
N CYS A 139 18.26 5.06 -4.66
CA CYS A 139 18.41 6.38 -5.27
C CYS A 139 17.92 6.46 -6.72
N LYS A 140 18.05 5.39 -7.52
CA LYS A 140 17.59 5.41 -8.92
C LYS A 140 16.07 5.40 -8.98
N THR A 141 15.44 4.53 -8.18
CA THR A 141 13.98 4.45 -8.05
C THR A 141 13.39 5.75 -7.53
N PHE A 142 14.01 6.35 -6.50
CA PHE A 142 13.57 7.65 -5.97
C PHE A 142 13.68 8.77 -7.02
N ALA A 143 14.76 8.82 -7.79
CA ALA A 143 14.95 9.83 -8.82
C ALA A 143 13.88 9.72 -9.92
N HIS A 144 13.64 8.50 -10.42
CA HIS A 144 12.61 8.23 -11.42
C HIS A 144 11.20 8.60 -10.92
N PHE A 145 10.87 8.19 -9.69
CA PHE A 145 9.60 8.55 -9.06
C PHE A 145 9.42 10.06 -8.90
N SER A 146 10.47 10.75 -8.45
CA SER A 146 10.44 12.21 -8.27
C SER A 146 10.20 12.93 -9.59
N GLU A 147 10.85 12.49 -10.68
CA GLU A 147 10.62 13.02 -12.03
C GLU A 147 9.18 12.80 -12.49
N ALA A 148 8.64 11.59 -12.30
CA ALA A 148 7.25 11.27 -12.65
C ALA A 148 6.26 12.17 -11.89
N VAL A 149 6.42 12.32 -10.57
CA VAL A 149 5.57 13.17 -9.73
C VAL A 149 5.64 14.63 -10.16
N LEU A 150 6.84 15.17 -10.38
CA LEU A 150 7.02 16.57 -10.78
C LEU A 150 6.51 16.84 -12.22
N SER A 151 6.47 15.81 -13.06
CA SER A 151 5.87 15.85 -14.40
C SER A 151 4.33 15.75 -14.37
N GLY A 152 3.73 15.50 -13.20
CA GLY A 152 2.28 15.47 -12.99
C GLY A 152 1.66 14.07 -12.96
N ALA A 153 2.45 13.00 -12.82
CA ALA A 153 1.92 11.66 -12.59
C ALA A 153 1.00 11.61 -11.36
N GLY A 154 0.00 10.74 -11.40
CA GLY A 154 -0.96 10.55 -10.30
C GLY A 154 -2.03 11.64 -10.15
N THR A 155 -1.92 12.76 -10.88
CA THR A 155 -2.93 13.84 -10.82
C THR A 155 -4.29 13.39 -11.33
N LYS A 156 -5.36 13.75 -10.62
CA LYS A 156 -6.71 13.37 -11.02
C LYS A 156 -7.18 14.25 -12.19
N PRO A 157 -7.83 13.67 -13.23
CA PRO A 157 -8.35 14.44 -14.34
C PRO A 157 -9.69 15.09 -13.98
N TYR A 158 -9.72 15.99 -12.98
CA TYR A 158 -10.92 16.80 -12.76
C TYR A 158 -10.96 17.95 -13.78
N LYS A 159 -12.15 18.15 -14.36
CA LYS A 159 -12.51 19.29 -15.19
C LYS A 159 -13.73 19.94 -14.56
N PHE A 160 -13.52 21.04 -13.83
CA PHE A 160 -14.62 21.85 -13.34
C PHE A 160 -15.16 22.72 -14.47
N ARG A 161 -16.44 23.10 -14.38
CA ARG A 161 -17.05 24.03 -15.37
C ARG A 161 -16.30 25.37 -15.42
N ASN A 162 -15.77 25.83 -14.29
CA ASN A 162 -14.94 27.03 -14.21
C ASN A 162 -13.44 26.66 -14.41
N PRO A 163 -12.77 27.21 -15.43
CA PRO A 163 -11.33 27.02 -15.65
C PRO A 163 -10.45 27.48 -14.48
N GLU A 164 -10.81 28.58 -13.80
CA GLU A 164 -10.04 29.11 -12.67
C GLU A 164 -10.04 28.15 -11.49
N THR A 165 -11.20 27.54 -11.21
CA THR A 165 -11.32 26.49 -10.19
C THR A 165 -10.44 25.29 -10.55
N THR A 166 -10.42 24.89 -11.82
CA THR A 166 -9.54 23.80 -12.29
C THR A 166 -8.06 24.14 -12.11
N ALA A 167 -7.66 25.36 -12.43
CA ALA A 167 -6.28 25.82 -12.25
C ALA A 167 -5.88 25.85 -10.76
N PHE A 168 -6.78 26.33 -9.88
CA PHE A 168 -6.57 26.35 -8.44
C PHE A 168 -6.30 24.95 -7.87
N TRP A 169 -7.16 23.97 -8.18
CA TRP A 169 -7.00 22.61 -7.67
C TRP A 169 -5.72 21.93 -8.20
N ARG A 170 -5.39 22.13 -9.48
CA ARG A 170 -4.15 21.60 -10.07
C ARG A 170 -2.91 22.16 -9.40
N GLU A 171 -2.90 23.46 -9.11
CA GLU A 171 -1.79 24.09 -8.42
C GLU A 171 -1.68 23.61 -6.97
N SER A 172 -2.81 23.41 -6.29
CA SER A 172 -2.85 22.83 -4.95
C SER A 172 -2.27 21.40 -4.92
N GLU A 173 -2.69 20.54 -5.85
CA GLU A 173 -2.14 19.18 -5.98
C GLU A 173 -0.65 19.20 -6.30
N ARG A 174 -0.19 20.04 -7.25
CA ARG A 174 1.24 20.16 -7.57
C ARG A 174 2.05 20.56 -6.35
N LYS A 175 1.58 21.54 -5.56
CA LYS A 175 2.25 21.95 -4.32
C LYS A 175 2.29 20.81 -3.29
N ARG A 176 1.19 20.07 -3.13
CA ARG A 176 1.11 18.92 -2.21
C ARG A 176 2.03 17.77 -2.64
N ALA A 177 2.14 17.49 -3.94
CA ALA A 177 3.08 16.54 -4.51
C ALA A 177 4.53 16.96 -4.26
N ALA A 178 4.89 18.20 -4.62
CA ALA A 178 6.25 18.72 -4.44
C ALA A 178 6.69 18.67 -2.97
N ARG A 179 5.82 19.04 -2.03
CA ARG A 179 6.12 18.91 -0.60
C ARG A 179 6.41 17.47 -0.18
N GLY A 180 5.64 16.49 -0.68
CA GLY A 180 5.87 15.08 -0.36
C GLY A 180 7.25 14.60 -0.82
N ILE A 181 7.68 15.02 -2.01
CA ILE A 181 9.03 14.74 -2.54
C ILE A 181 10.10 15.45 -1.69
N GLU A 182 9.89 16.72 -1.35
CA GLU A 182 10.84 17.50 -0.57
C GLU A 182 11.05 16.92 0.84
N ILE A 183 9.97 16.49 1.51
CA ILE A 183 10.04 15.78 2.79
C ILE A 183 10.89 14.51 2.64
N ALA A 184 10.59 13.68 1.63
CA ALA A 184 11.34 12.46 1.41
C ALA A 184 12.82 12.74 1.13
N GLN A 185 13.13 13.74 0.30
CA GLN A 185 14.49 14.14 -0.03
C GLN A 185 15.29 14.60 1.21
N ARG A 186 14.67 15.41 2.08
CA ARG A 186 15.31 15.92 3.31
C ARG A 186 15.56 14.80 4.33
N LEU A 187 14.59 13.90 4.51
CA LEU A 187 14.77 12.71 5.35
C LEU A 187 15.90 11.81 4.82
N ARG A 188 15.97 11.60 3.50
CA ARG A 188 17.08 10.85 2.87
C ARG A 188 18.44 11.51 3.07
N ALA A 189 18.47 12.84 3.20
CA ALA A 189 19.68 13.61 3.52
C ALA A 189 20.04 13.57 5.02
N GLY A 190 19.26 12.88 5.86
CA GLY A 190 19.50 12.72 7.29
C GLY A 190 18.94 13.85 8.15
N GLU A 191 18.08 14.71 7.60
CA GLU A 191 17.40 15.73 8.41
C GLU A 191 16.32 15.10 9.31
N SER A 192 16.15 15.63 10.53
CA SER A 192 15.15 15.11 11.47
C SER A 192 13.72 15.50 11.08
N VAL A 193 12.75 14.64 11.42
CA VAL A 193 11.32 14.93 11.20
C VAL A 193 10.90 16.24 11.89
N THR A 194 11.42 16.52 13.09
CA THR A 194 11.15 17.76 13.83
C THR A 194 11.55 19.01 13.04
N ASN A 195 12.77 19.04 12.49
CA ASN A 195 13.26 20.21 11.74
C ASN A 195 12.45 20.43 10.46
N ILE A 196 12.10 19.34 9.75
CA ILE A 196 11.28 19.43 8.54
C ILE A 196 9.90 19.98 8.89
N ARG A 197 9.26 19.46 9.95
CA ARG A 197 7.93 19.89 10.44
C ARG A 197 7.88 21.39 10.71
N GLU A 198 8.90 21.94 11.38
CA GLU A 198 8.96 23.38 11.69
C GLU A 198 9.00 24.26 10.44
N SER A 199 9.65 23.78 9.38
CA SER A 199 9.79 24.52 8.11
C SER A 199 8.67 24.27 7.09
N MET A 200 7.72 23.36 7.38
CA MET A 200 6.65 22.96 6.45
C MET A 200 5.28 22.92 7.14
N PRO A 201 4.74 24.08 7.55
CA PRO A 201 3.46 24.15 8.25
C PRO A 201 2.26 23.73 7.40
N GLU A 202 2.39 23.64 6.07
CA GLU A 202 1.32 23.23 5.16
C GLU A 202 1.18 21.71 4.98
N GLU A 203 2.05 20.92 5.61
CA GLU A 203 1.89 19.47 5.69
C GLU A 203 1.16 19.07 6.98
N ASP A 204 0.33 18.03 6.88
CA ASP A 204 -0.47 17.54 8.00
C ASP A 204 0.43 16.98 9.13
N SER A 205 0.22 17.44 10.37
CA SER A 205 0.98 16.96 11.55
C SER A 205 0.93 15.43 11.68
N TYR A 206 -0.20 14.84 11.31
CA TYR A 206 -0.40 13.39 11.29
C TYR A 206 0.61 12.67 10.38
N SER A 207 0.90 13.22 9.19
CA SER A 207 1.90 12.65 8.27
C SER A 207 3.27 12.59 8.94
N PHE A 208 3.65 13.65 9.66
CA PHE A 208 4.91 13.69 10.38
C PHE A 208 4.96 12.73 11.57
N ASP A 209 3.86 12.56 12.31
CA ASP A 209 3.80 11.60 13.42
C ASP A 209 4.02 10.16 12.92
N GLN A 210 3.43 9.81 11.76
CA GLN A 210 3.65 8.52 11.11
C GLN A 210 5.08 8.33 10.61
N LEU A 211 5.69 9.37 10.04
CA LEU A 211 7.08 9.33 9.58
C LEU A 211 8.07 9.19 10.75
N ASP A 212 7.85 9.90 11.86
CA ASP A 212 8.67 9.79 13.06
C ASP A 212 8.63 8.38 13.66
N PHE A 213 7.45 7.75 13.67
CA PHE A 213 7.32 6.35 14.07
C PHE A 213 8.04 5.39 13.12
N SER A 214 7.92 5.61 11.81
CA SER A 214 8.42 4.67 10.79
C SER A 214 9.95 4.76 10.58
N VAL A 215 10.55 5.94 10.74
CA VAL A 215 11.99 6.16 10.55
C VAL A 215 12.83 5.69 11.75
N ARG A 216 12.20 5.48 12.92
CA ARG A 216 12.86 5.02 14.14
C ARG A 216 12.96 3.49 14.26
N GLN A 217 12.27 2.74 13.40
CA GLN A 217 12.30 1.27 13.35
C GLN A 217 13.40 0.80 12.41
#